data_AF-A0A424N429-F1
#
_entry.id   AF-A0A424N429-F1
#
_cell.length_a   1.000
_cell.length_b   1.000
_cell.length_c   1.000
_cell.angle_alpha   90.00
_cell.angle_beta   90.00
_cell.angle_gamma   90.00
#
_symmetry.space_group_name_H-M   'P 1'
#
loop_
_entity.id
_entity.type
_entity.pdbx_description
1 polymer ?
#
loop_
_entity_poly.entity_id
_entity_poly.type
_entity_poly.pdbx_seq_one_letter_code
_entity_poly.pdbx_strand_id
1 'polypeptide(L)'
;MEKIESLKGKTVAIVGMGRSWHDYNLAKSHGIHFDEVWAINSVASVIFHDRVFMMDPPSRFLDSDDAGGQTDTMRKLLQEHDKPIYSCITDERCPTVVEYPIRELVRDTHCYYLNNTVAYAIAFAYWNEIANLKMFGIDFSYKGNLHFAEAGRGCCEFWLDKCMHKDIQVEVANSSALLDSNEDAQDKLYGYHRLKDPMVVVLDEEKKLKVLKKSEYESSINRPERTPIMVDRNDPNVLGEPKKW
;
A
#
# COMPACT_ATOMS: atom_id res chain seq x y z
N MET A 1 -4.79 23.71 10.62
CA MET A 1 -3.94 23.59 9.41
C MET A 1 -4.83 23.74 8.18
N GLU A 2 -4.33 24.35 7.10
CA GLU A 2 -5.03 24.37 5.81
C GLU A 2 -4.62 23.18 4.93
N LYS A 3 -5.35 22.92 3.84
CA LYS A 3 -4.94 21.93 2.84
C LYS A 3 -3.59 22.34 2.25
N ILE A 4 -2.77 21.34 1.94
CA ILE A 4 -1.44 21.54 1.36
C ILE A 4 -1.59 21.51 -0.16
N GLU A 5 -1.61 22.68 -0.80
CA GLU A 5 -1.84 22.81 -2.25
C GLU A 5 -0.84 21.99 -3.08
N SER A 6 0.41 21.87 -2.63
CA SER A 6 1.43 21.07 -3.32
C SER A 6 1.16 19.57 -3.31
N LEU A 7 0.21 19.06 -2.51
CA LEU A 7 -0.21 17.66 -2.53
C LEU A 7 -1.28 17.36 -3.58
N LYS A 8 -2.00 18.38 -4.05
CA LYS A 8 -3.11 18.20 -4.97
C LYS A 8 -2.62 17.55 -6.26
N GLY A 9 -3.32 16.50 -6.69
CA GLY A 9 -3.01 15.77 -7.92
C GLY A 9 -1.76 14.88 -7.88
N LYS A 10 -1.11 14.71 -6.72
CA LYS A 10 0.08 13.86 -6.57
C LYS A 10 -0.24 12.36 -6.55
N THR A 11 0.77 11.55 -6.90
CA THR A 11 0.82 10.12 -6.61
C THR A 11 1.51 9.88 -5.27
N VAL A 12 0.79 9.31 -4.31
CA VAL A 12 1.26 9.08 -2.93
C VAL A 12 1.36 7.58 -2.65
N ALA A 13 2.49 7.14 -2.10
CA ALA A 13 2.60 5.82 -1.45
C ALA A 13 2.40 5.95 0.05
N ILE A 14 1.48 5.18 0.64
CA ILE A 14 1.42 4.95 2.09
C ILE A 14 2.05 3.60 2.39
N VAL A 15 3.05 3.58 3.28
CA VAL A 15 3.82 2.36 3.62
C VAL A 15 3.71 2.05 5.12
N GLY A 16 3.03 0.95 5.44
CA GLY A 16 2.93 0.37 6.78
C GLY A 16 3.86 -0.82 7.01
N MET A 17 3.72 -1.42 8.19
CA MET A 17 4.65 -2.47 8.70
C MET A 17 4.30 -3.89 8.25
N GLY A 18 3.12 -4.09 7.65
CA GLY A 18 2.70 -5.39 7.16
C GLY A 18 3.68 -5.94 6.11
N ARG A 19 3.76 -7.26 6.00
CA ARG A 19 4.67 -7.98 5.09
C ARG A 19 4.52 -7.53 3.63
N SER A 20 3.34 -7.08 3.20
CA SER A 20 3.17 -6.59 1.82
C SER A 20 3.96 -5.33 1.47
N TRP A 21 4.62 -4.67 2.44
CA TRP A 21 5.58 -3.60 2.14
C TRP A 21 6.80 -4.07 1.33
N HIS A 22 7.04 -5.38 1.22
CA HIS A 22 8.03 -5.89 0.26
C HIS A 22 7.67 -5.54 -1.19
N ASP A 23 6.38 -5.43 -1.52
CA ASP A 23 5.92 -5.00 -2.85
C ASP A 23 6.30 -3.53 -3.12
N TYR A 24 6.35 -2.68 -2.08
CA TYR A 24 6.86 -1.31 -2.19
C TYR A 24 8.34 -1.29 -2.58
N ASN A 25 9.15 -2.12 -1.92
CA ASN A 25 10.58 -2.21 -2.20
C ASN A 25 10.83 -2.69 -3.63
N LEU A 26 10.05 -3.67 -4.10
CA LEU A 26 10.10 -4.15 -5.48
C LEU A 26 9.66 -3.07 -6.49
N ALA A 27 8.58 -2.34 -6.19
CA ALA A 27 8.13 -1.24 -7.04
C ALA A 27 9.21 -0.15 -7.16
N LYS A 28 9.82 0.25 -6.04
CA LYS A 28 10.90 1.24 -6.03
C LYS A 28 12.16 0.75 -6.76
N SER A 29 12.57 -0.50 -6.55
CA SER A 29 13.76 -1.04 -7.22
C SER A 29 13.57 -1.17 -8.74
N HIS A 30 12.33 -1.31 -9.21
CA HIS A 30 11.98 -1.35 -10.63
C HIS A 30 11.60 0.03 -11.21
N GLY A 31 11.90 1.11 -10.49
CA GLY A 31 11.78 2.47 -11.02
C GLY A 31 10.37 3.06 -11.00
N ILE A 32 9.43 2.48 -10.23
CA ILE A 32 8.12 3.10 -10.04
C ILE A 32 8.30 4.44 -9.28
N HIS A 33 7.82 5.51 -9.89
CA HIS A 33 7.87 6.86 -9.32
C HIS A 33 6.69 7.11 -8.38
N PHE A 34 6.95 7.89 -7.33
CA PHE A 34 5.96 8.38 -6.38
C PHE A 34 6.32 9.83 -6.05
N ASP A 35 5.34 10.74 -6.09
CA ASP A 35 5.57 12.16 -5.80
C ASP A 35 5.70 12.43 -4.30
N GLU A 36 5.09 11.57 -3.48
CA GLU A 36 5.31 11.52 -2.03
C GLU A 36 5.33 10.06 -1.54
N VAL A 37 6.11 9.80 -0.51
CA VAL A 37 6.07 8.57 0.27
C VAL A 37 5.75 8.90 1.74
N TRP A 38 4.69 8.32 2.28
CA TRP A 38 4.23 8.53 3.64
C TRP A 38 4.42 7.26 4.46
N ALA A 39 5.24 7.34 5.50
CA ALA A 39 5.54 6.22 6.38
C ALA A 39 4.57 6.18 7.57
N ILE A 40 4.17 4.98 7.98
CA ILE A 40 3.35 4.76 9.17
C ILE A 40 4.23 4.30 10.33
N ASN A 41 4.15 5.00 11.47
CA ASN A 41 4.88 4.66 12.70
C ASN A 41 6.37 4.35 12.43
N SER A 42 6.89 3.23 12.94
CA SER A 42 8.31 2.87 12.86
C SER A 42 8.81 2.52 11.47
N VAL A 43 7.96 2.44 10.44
CA VAL A 43 8.45 2.30 9.04
C VAL A 43 9.34 3.48 8.66
N ALA A 44 9.11 4.64 9.27
CA ALA A 44 9.88 5.84 9.05
C ALA A 44 11.37 5.68 9.38
N SER A 45 11.74 4.76 10.28
CA SER A 45 13.16 4.51 10.57
C SER A 45 13.86 3.60 9.55
N VAL A 46 13.13 3.11 8.53
CA VAL A 46 13.61 2.06 7.63
C VAL A 46 13.70 2.51 6.17
N ILE A 47 12.80 3.37 5.73
CA ILE A 47 12.73 3.82 4.33
C ILE A 47 12.91 5.34 4.21
N PHE A 48 13.33 5.79 3.03
CA PHE A 48 13.16 7.20 2.67
C PHE A 48 11.68 7.52 2.47
N HIS A 49 11.23 8.61 3.07
CA HIS A 49 9.83 9.05 3.08
C HIS A 49 9.80 10.58 3.18
N ASP A 50 8.67 11.19 2.87
CA ASP A 50 8.44 12.64 2.88
C ASP A 50 7.64 13.09 4.11
N ARG A 51 6.84 12.20 4.68
CA ARG A 51 5.98 12.46 5.85
C ARG A 51 5.84 11.20 6.69
N VAL A 52 5.60 11.39 7.97
CA VAL A 52 5.30 10.30 8.92
C VAL A 52 3.93 10.52 9.53
N PHE A 53 3.14 9.45 9.65
CA PHE A 53 1.93 9.44 10.46
C PHE A 53 2.18 8.55 11.68
N MET A 54 2.11 9.16 12.85
CA MET A 54 2.25 8.53 14.16
C MET A 54 1.20 9.16 15.06
N MET A 55 -0.02 8.62 15.06
CA MET A 55 -1.14 9.28 15.75
C MET A 55 -1.08 9.19 17.27
N ASP A 56 -0.25 8.31 17.83
CA ASP A 56 0.03 8.25 19.27
C ASP A 56 0.75 9.53 19.75
N PRO A 57 0.56 9.97 21.00
CA PRO A 57 1.29 11.11 21.53
C PRO A 57 2.80 10.80 21.67
N PRO A 58 3.72 11.76 21.43
CA PRO A 58 5.16 11.54 21.58
C PRO A 58 5.57 10.98 22.95
N SER A 59 4.87 11.37 24.02
CA SER A 59 5.10 10.88 25.39
C SER A 59 5.00 9.35 25.51
N ARG A 60 4.20 8.68 24.67
CA ARG A 60 4.12 7.21 24.63
C ARG A 60 5.48 6.55 24.36
N PHE A 61 6.35 7.22 23.60
CA PHE A 61 7.68 6.70 23.23
C PHE A 61 8.80 7.31 24.08
N LEU A 62 8.64 8.57 24.50
CA LEU A 62 9.65 9.29 25.27
C LEU A 62 9.63 8.95 26.76
N ASP A 63 8.44 8.74 27.32
CA ASP A 63 8.22 8.65 28.77
C ASP A 63 7.82 7.23 29.23
N SER A 64 7.64 6.29 28.29
CA SER A 64 7.26 4.90 28.57
C SER A 64 7.83 3.94 27.52
N ASP A 65 7.64 2.64 27.75
CA ASP A 65 7.96 1.57 26.81
C ASP A 65 6.70 0.91 26.20
N ASP A 66 5.55 1.58 26.29
CA ASP A 66 4.25 1.02 25.85
C ASP A 66 4.18 0.70 24.36
N ALA A 67 5.08 1.26 23.55
CA ALA A 67 5.21 0.95 22.13
C ALA A 67 6.01 -0.35 21.84
N GLY A 68 6.42 -1.08 22.90
CA GLY A 68 7.10 -2.36 22.80
C GLY A 68 8.39 -2.27 21.99
N GLY A 69 8.59 -3.20 21.04
CA GLY A 69 9.80 -3.25 20.23
C GLY A 69 10.06 -2.02 19.34
N GLN A 70 9.08 -1.11 19.21
CA GLN A 70 9.23 0.12 18.42
C GLN A 70 9.73 1.31 19.27
N THR A 71 9.71 1.22 20.60
CA THR A 71 9.94 2.37 21.50
C THR A 71 11.24 3.09 21.21
N ASP A 72 12.39 2.40 21.27
CA ASP A 72 13.71 3.03 21.11
C ASP A 72 13.90 3.64 19.72
N THR A 73 13.38 2.95 18.70
CA THR A 73 13.48 3.39 17.32
C THR A 73 12.66 4.65 17.09
N MET A 74 11.43 4.70 17.61
CA MET A 74 10.56 5.88 17.53
C MET A 74 11.08 7.03 18.38
N ARG A 75 11.62 6.77 19.58
CA ARG A 75 12.26 7.77 20.43
C ARG A 75 13.39 8.49 19.67
N LYS A 76 14.25 7.73 19.00
CA LYS A 76 15.31 8.30 18.16
C LYS A 76 14.75 9.10 16.98
N LEU A 77 13.79 8.54 16.24
CA LEU A 77 13.14 9.23 15.13
C LEU A 77 12.56 10.58 15.57
N LEU A 78 11.82 10.62 16.67
CA LEU A 78 11.18 11.82 17.21
C LEU A 78 12.17 12.94 17.59
N GLN A 79 13.43 12.59 17.90
CA GLN A 79 14.47 13.54 18.29
C GLN A 79 15.35 14.01 17.12
N GLU A 80 15.55 13.16 16.10
CA GLU A 80 16.54 13.40 15.05
C GLU A 80 15.93 13.68 13.66
N HIS A 81 14.65 13.42 13.46
CA HIS A 81 14.01 13.50 12.14
C HIS A 81 13.71 14.94 11.70
N ASP A 82 13.83 15.20 10.40
CA ASP A 82 13.78 16.53 9.77
C ASP A 82 12.52 16.78 8.91
N LYS A 83 11.63 15.79 8.79
CA LYS A 83 10.37 15.90 8.01
C LYS A 83 9.15 15.84 8.92
N PRO A 84 7.96 16.33 8.49
CA PRO A 84 6.81 16.43 9.38
C PRO A 84 6.31 15.06 9.85
N ILE A 85 6.09 14.95 11.16
CA ILE A 85 5.47 13.80 11.83
C ILE A 85 4.09 14.25 12.33
N TYR A 86 3.02 13.71 11.75
CA TYR A 86 1.67 14.00 12.21
C TYR A 86 1.30 13.16 13.42
N SER A 87 0.88 13.81 14.50
CA SER A 87 0.43 13.18 15.75
C SER A 87 -0.87 13.81 16.28
N CYS A 88 -1.47 13.20 17.29
CA CYS A 88 -2.63 13.78 18.00
C CYS A 88 -2.27 15.02 18.84
N ILE A 89 -0.98 15.25 19.13
CA ILE A 89 -0.49 16.39 19.91
C ILE A 89 0.97 16.72 19.57
N THR A 90 1.37 17.97 19.72
CA THR A 90 2.78 18.41 19.65
C THR A 90 3.53 18.17 20.94
N ASP A 91 4.86 18.07 20.88
CA ASP A 91 5.76 18.00 22.05
C ASP A 91 7.00 18.85 21.79
N GLU A 92 7.38 19.71 22.73
CA GLU A 92 8.53 20.64 22.59
C GLU A 92 9.86 19.90 22.37
N ARG A 93 9.95 18.63 22.80
CA ARG A 93 11.11 17.76 22.59
C ARG A 93 11.20 17.22 21.15
N CYS A 94 10.14 17.39 20.36
CA CYS A 94 9.98 16.82 19.02
C CYS A 94 9.62 17.92 18.01
N PRO A 95 10.59 18.72 17.54
CA PRO A 95 10.32 19.95 16.79
C PRO A 95 9.64 19.72 15.43
N THR A 96 9.71 18.51 14.87
CA THR A 96 9.09 18.13 13.60
C THR A 96 7.71 17.49 13.76
N VAL A 97 7.25 17.27 15.00
CA VAL A 97 5.90 16.79 15.27
C VAL A 97 4.91 17.94 15.09
N VAL A 98 3.92 17.72 14.23
CA VAL A 98 2.82 18.64 13.96
C VAL A 98 1.51 18.00 14.37
N GLU A 99 0.59 18.81 14.91
CA GLU A 99 -0.76 18.34 15.23
C GLU A 99 -1.51 18.00 13.94
N TYR A 100 -2.10 16.81 13.90
CA TYR A 100 -2.96 16.37 12.80
C TYR A 100 -4.21 17.26 12.72
N PRO A 101 -4.64 17.71 11.52
CA PRO A 101 -5.74 18.66 11.38
C PRO A 101 -7.12 18.01 11.50
N ILE A 102 -7.38 17.38 12.64
CA ILE A 102 -8.60 16.59 12.87
C ILE A 102 -9.86 17.46 12.80
N ARG A 103 -9.79 18.70 13.30
CA ARG A 103 -10.94 19.61 13.34
C ARG A 103 -11.36 20.03 11.93
N GLU A 104 -10.41 20.46 11.12
CA GLU A 104 -10.63 20.89 9.74
C GLU A 104 -11.05 19.72 8.87
N LEU A 105 -10.38 18.58 8.99
CA LEU A 105 -10.71 17.39 8.23
C LEU A 105 -12.12 16.87 8.55
N VAL A 106 -12.49 16.75 9.83
CA VAL A 106 -13.84 16.28 10.22
C VAL A 106 -14.91 17.26 9.75
N ARG A 107 -14.66 18.56 9.87
CA ARG A 107 -15.57 19.61 9.39
C ARG A 107 -15.78 19.51 7.88
N ASP A 108 -14.69 19.42 7.11
CA ASP A 108 -14.74 19.49 5.64
C ASP A 108 -15.22 18.18 5.00
N THR A 109 -14.94 17.04 5.64
CA THR A 109 -15.31 15.71 5.12
C THR A 109 -16.59 15.14 5.71
N HIS A 110 -17.14 15.81 6.74
CA HIS A 110 -18.27 15.36 7.57
C HIS A 110 -18.13 13.90 8.02
N CYS A 111 -16.91 13.48 8.38
CA CYS A 111 -16.61 12.10 8.73
C CYS A 111 -15.54 11.99 9.82
N TYR A 112 -15.81 11.16 10.82
CA TYR A 112 -14.94 10.96 11.99
C TYR A 112 -14.56 9.49 12.19
N TYR A 113 -14.85 8.61 11.24
CA TYR A 113 -14.56 7.18 11.37
C TYR A 113 -13.06 6.93 11.16
N LEU A 114 -12.25 7.13 12.20
CA LEU A 114 -10.79 7.09 12.19
C LEU A 114 -10.28 6.28 13.38
N ASN A 115 -10.09 4.97 13.22
CA ASN A 115 -9.78 4.06 14.33
C ASN A 115 -8.34 3.54 14.37
N ASN A 116 -7.50 3.87 13.39
CA ASN A 116 -6.09 3.53 13.36
C ASN A 116 -5.28 4.57 12.56
N THR A 117 -3.96 4.62 12.75
CA THR A 117 -3.05 5.56 12.10
C THR A 117 -3.14 5.55 10.57
N VAL A 118 -3.36 4.38 9.96
CA VAL A 118 -3.46 4.23 8.50
C VAL A 118 -4.68 4.97 7.97
N ALA A 119 -5.83 4.87 8.65
CA ALA A 119 -7.04 5.58 8.27
C ALA A 119 -6.86 7.11 8.34
N TYR A 120 -6.10 7.62 9.31
CA TYR A 120 -5.71 9.04 9.35
C TYR A 120 -4.90 9.43 8.11
N ALA A 121 -3.90 8.63 7.72
CA ALA A 121 -3.12 8.91 6.51
C ALA A 121 -3.98 8.89 5.23
N ILE A 122 -4.91 7.94 5.08
CA ILE A 122 -5.84 7.88 3.93
C ILE A 122 -6.78 9.09 3.94
N ALA A 123 -7.35 9.45 5.09
CA ALA A 123 -8.24 10.60 5.20
C ALA A 123 -7.51 11.91 4.89
N PHE A 124 -6.25 12.04 5.28
CA PHE A 124 -5.39 13.17 4.92
C PHE A 124 -5.15 13.24 3.41
N ALA A 125 -4.87 12.11 2.76
CA ALA A 125 -4.77 12.02 1.29
C ALA A 125 -6.08 12.47 0.60
N TYR A 126 -7.22 11.95 1.05
CA TYR A 126 -8.55 12.30 0.55
C TYR A 126 -8.84 13.81 0.68
N TRP A 127 -8.53 14.37 1.85
CA TRP A 127 -8.77 15.78 2.15
C TRP A 127 -7.89 16.72 1.30
N ASN A 128 -6.65 16.31 1.02
CA ASN A 128 -5.70 17.05 0.18
C ASN A 128 -5.86 16.82 -1.34
N GLU A 129 -6.85 16.04 -1.80
CA GLU A 129 -7.17 15.91 -3.23
C GLU A 129 -5.99 15.38 -4.08
N ILE A 130 -5.27 14.37 -3.58
CA ILE A 130 -4.24 13.66 -4.35
C ILE A 130 -4.88 12.94 -5.56
N ALA A 131 -4.11 12.58 -6.59
CA ALA A 131 -4.64 11.88 -7.77
C ALA A 131 -4.60 10.36 -7.63
N ASN A 132 -3.55 9.81 -7.02
CA ASN A 132 -3.34 8.36 -6.92
C ASN A 132 -2.79 8.00 -5.54
N LEU A 133 -3.42 7.02 -4.90
CA LEU A 133 -3.07 6.47 -3.61
C LEU A 133 -2.64 5.01 -3.75
N LYS A 134 -1.38 4.73 -3.42
CA LYS A 134 -0.78 3.39 -3.48
C LYS A 134 -0.51 2.87 -2.06
N MET A 135 -1.12 1.75 -1.69
CA MET A 135 -1.10 1.21 -0.33
C MET A 135 -0.16 0.00 -0.22
N PHE A 136 0.80 0.05 0.70
CA PHE A 136 1.76 -1.02 0.94
C PHE A 136 1.91 -1.30 2.43
N GLY A 137 2.11 -2.57 2.81
CA GLY A 137 2.29 -2.96 4.21
C GLY A 137 1.06 -2.76 5.09
N ILE A 138 -0.12 -2.72 4.47
CA ILE A 138 -1.41 -2.56 5.15
C ILE A 138 -2.15 -3.89 5.04
N ASP A 139 -1.84 -4.84 5.91
CA ASP A 139 -2.29 -6.23 5.71
C ASP A 139 -3.53 -6.59 6.53
N PHE A 140 -3.58 -6.18 7.80
CA PHE A 140 -4.61 -6.50 8.80
C PHE A 140 -4.85 -7.99 9.10
N SER A 141 -4.64 -8.88 8.14
CA SER A 141 -4.86 -10.32 8.26
C SER A 141 -3.70 -11.07 7.61
N TYR A 142 -3.20 -12.11 8.27
CA TYR A 142 -2.01 -12.84 7.81
C TYR A 142 -2.36 -14.31 7.52
N LYS A 143 -2.09 -14.75 6.28
CA LYS A 143 -2.27 -16.15 5.87
C LYS A 143 -1.44 -17.06 6.80
N GLY A 144 -2.10 -17.96 7.52
CA GLY A 144 -1.47 -18.85 8.52
C GLY A 144 -1.68 -18.45 9.99
N ASN A 145 -2.21 -17.26 10.26
CA ASN A 145 -2.58 -16.84 11.62
C ASN A 145 -4.06 -16.43 11.66
N LEU A 146 -4.95 -17.42 11.54
CA LEU A 146 -6.42 -17.25 11.49
C LEU A 146 -7.01 -16.48 12.68
N HIS A 147 -6.30 -16.44 13.81
CA HIS A 147 -6.74 -15.75 15.03
C HIS A 147 -6.19 -14.33 15.16
N PHE A 148 -5.33 -13.89 14.26
CA PHE A 148 -4.71 -12.57 14.29
C PHE A 148 -5.22 -11.72 13.14
N ALA A 149 -6.35 -11.07 13.38
CA ALA A 149 -6.89 -10.01 12.55
C ALA A 149 -6.77 -8.70 13.33
N GLU A 150 -5.96 -7.77 12.83
CA GLU A 150 -5.80 -6.44 13.40
C GLU A 150 -7.05 -5.61 13.13
N ALA A 151 -7.55 -4.93 14.17
CA ALA A 151 -8.70 -4.07 14.03
C ALA A 151 -8.41 -2.89 13.08
N GLY A 152 -9.42 -2.49 12.31
CA GLY A 152 -9.37 -1.27 11.49
C GLY A 152 -9.24 -1.46 9.98
N ARG A 153 -9.21 -2.70 9.48
CA ARG A 153 -9.38 -3.00 8.04
C ARG A 153 -10.60 -2.29 7.47
N GLY A 154 -11.78 -2.49 8.06
CA GLY A 154 -13.02 -1.87 7.58
C GLY A 154 -13.02 -0.34 7.63
N CYS A 155 -12.25 0.27 8.52
CA CYS A 155 -12.09 1.73 8.56
C CYS A 155 -11.25 2.23 7.38
N CYS A 156 -10.16 1.54 7.05
CA CYS A 156 -9.36 1.85 5.88
C CYS A 156 -10.16 1.65 4.59
N GLU A 157 -10.85 0.51 4.44
CA GLU A 157 -11.67 0.22 3.25
C GLU A 157 -12.78 1.25 3.05
N PHE A 158 -13.43 1.71 4.14
CA PHE A 158 -14.40 2.80 4.08
C PHE A 158 -13.79 4.10 3.55
N TRP A 159 -12.58 4.48 3.97
CA TRP A 159 -11.93 5.69 3.44
C TRP A 159 -11.42 5.53 2.01
N LEU A 160 -10.99 4.33 1.62
CA LEU A 160 -10.61 4.03 0.24
C LEU A 160 -11.81 4.14 -0.70
N ASP A 161 -12.99 3.66 -0.29
CA ASP A 161 -14.25 3.86 -1.02
C ASP A 161 -14.53 5.35 -1.25
N LYS A 162 -14.38 6.19 -0.21
CA LYS A 162 -14.51 7.65 -0.36
C LYS A 162 -13.49 8.24 -1.34
N CYS A 163 -12.26 7.75 -1.34
CA CYS A 163 -11.23 8.14 -2.32
C CYS A 163 -11.67 7.81 -3.75
N MET A 164 -12.12 6.58 -3.98
CA MET A 164 -12.61 6.14 -5.30
C MET A 164 -13.81 6.97 -5.77
N HIS A 165 -14.74 7.31 -4.88
CA HIS A 165 -15.89 8.18 -5.17
C HIS A 165 -15.50 9.62 -5.53
N LYS A 166 -14.27 10.04 -5.24
CA LYS A 166 -13.70 11.36 -5.57
C LYS A 166 -12.69 11.26 -6.71
N ASP A 167 -12.76 10.20 -7.50
CA ASP A 167 -11.87 9.93 -8.64
C ASP A 167 -10.38 9.84 -8.26
N ILE A 168 -10.07 9.58 -6.99
CA ILE A 168 -8.71 9.26 -6.56
C ILE A 168 -8.47 7.80 -6.91
N GLN A 169 -7.48 7.54 -7.76
CA GLN A 169 -7.08 6.18 -8.09
C GLN A 169 -6.54 5.48 -6.84
N VAL A 170 -7.05 4.30 -6.52
CA VAL A 170 -6.57 3.48 -5.40
C VAL A 170 -5.90 2.22 -5.95
N GLU A 171 -4.67 1.98 -5.53
CA GLU A 171 -3.93 0.76 -5.81
C GLU A 171 -3.45 0.14 -4.50
N VAL A 172 -3.61 -1.18 -4.36
CA VAL A 172 -3.19 -1.93 -3.17
C VAL A 172 -2.15 -2.95 -3.57
N ALA A 173 -1.13 -3.13 -2.73
CA ALA A 173 -0.11 -4.15 -2.91
C ALA A 173 -0.74 -5.53 -3.17
N ASN A 174 -0.26 -6.23 -4.20
CA ASN A 174 -0.84 -7.50 -4.63
C ASN A 174 -0.77 -8.58 -3.54
N SER A 175 0.20 -8.50 -2.63
CA SER A 175 0.33 -9.44 -1.50
C SER A 175 -0.46 -9.06 -0.25
N SER A 176 -1.11 -7.88 -0.22
CA SER A 176 -1.90 -7.40 0.92
C SER A 176 -3.30 -8.04 0.98
N ALA A 177 -3.80 -8.30 2.20
CA ALA A 177 -5.18 -8.72 2.41
C ALA A 177 -6.19 -7.56 2.44
N LEU A 178 -5.75 -6.30 2.32
CA LEU A 178 -6.62 -5.14 2.16
C LEU A 178 -7.35 -5.22 0.80
N LEU A 179 -8.68 -5.00 0.81
CA LEU A 179 -9.54 -5.21 -0.36
C LEU A 179 -9.41 -6.61 -0.99
N ASP A 180 -8.96 -7.60 -0.20
CA ASP A 180 -8.70 -8.98 -0.65
C ASP A 180 -7.81 -9.03 -1.92
N SER A 181 -6.83 -8.12 -1.97
CA SER A 181 -5.93 -7.98 -3.12
C SER A 181 -5.12 -9.24 -3.37
N ASN A 182 -4.69 -9.91 -2.30
CA ASN A 182 -3.93 -11.16 -2.28
C ASN A 182 -4.73 -12.45 -2.50
N GLU A 183 -6.04 -12.36 -2.74
CA GLU A 183 -6.84 -13.51 -3.14
C GLU A 183 -6.71 -13.76 -4.65
N ASP A 184 -6.64 -15.04 -5.02
CA ASP A 184 -6.53 -15.45 -6.41
C ASP A 184 -7.75 -14.94 -7.21
N ALA A 185 -7.55 -14.62 -8.49
CA ALA A 185 -8.58 -14.01 -9.32
C ALA A 185 -9.90 -14.80 -9.36
N GLN A 186 -9.82 -16.14 -9.27
CA GLN A 186 -10.97 -17.04 -9.25
C GLN A 186 -11.75 -17.03 -7.92
N ASP A 187 -11.10 -16.61 -6.82
CA ASP A 187 -11.63 -16.67 -5.45
C ASP A 187 -12.27 -15.34 -5.01
N LYS A 188 -11.99 -14.24 -5.73
CA LYS A 188 -12.51 -12.90 -5.45
C LYS A 188 -14.05 -12.81 -5.50
N LEU A 189 -14.71 -13.58 -6.37
CA LEU A 189 -16.17 -13.64 -6.43
C LEU A 189 -16.70 -14.72 -5.49
N TYR A 190 -17.11 -14.30 -4.30
CA TYR A 190 -17.65 -15.21 -3.29
C TYR A 190 -18.83 -16.03 -3.83
N GLY A 191 -18.82 -17.34 -3.56
CA GLY A 191 -19.80 -18.30 -4.07
C GLY A 191 -19.49 -18.79 -5.49
N TYR A 192 -19.07 -17.92 -6.39
CA TYR A 192 -18.75 -18.27 -7.79
C TYR A 192 -17.48 -19.12 -7.90
N HIS A 193 -16.52 -18.94 -7.00
CA HIS A 193 -15.31 -19.78 -6.92
C HIS A 193 -15.59 -21.28 -6.67
N ARG A 194 -16.81 -21.62 -6.22
CA ARG A 194 -17.22 -23.01 -5.97
C ARG A 194 -17.79 -23.70 -7.22
N LEU A 195 -17.97 -22.98 -8.32
CA LEU A 195 -18.45 -23.55 -9.58
C LEU A 195 -17.35 -24.40 -10.25
N LYS A 196 -17.76 -25.39 -11.05
CA LYS A 196 -16.82 -26.22 -11.84
C LYS A 196 -15.95 -25.36 -12.79
N ASP A 197 -16.51 -24.27 -13.28
CA ASP A 197 -15.84 -23.26 -14.07
C ASP A 197 -16.07 -21.90 -13.38
N PRO A 198 -15.13 -21.46 -12.51
CA PRO A 198 -15.25 -20.23 -11.74
C PRO A 198 -15.40 -18.99 -12.62
N MET A 199 -15.97 -17.92 -12.04
CA MET A 199 -16.02 -16.62 -12.70
C MET A 199 -14.81 -15.77 -12.27
N VAL A 200 -14.22 -15.05 -13.21
CA VAL A 200 -13.13 -14.10 -13.00
C VAL A 200 -13.54 -12.71 -13.48
N VAL A 201 -13.02 -11.67 -12.84
CA VAL A 201 -13.24 -10.28 -13.25
C VAL A 201 -12.00 -9.79 -14.00
N VAL A 202 -12.21 -9.23 -15.18
CA VAL A 202 -11.16 -8.64 -16.02
C VAL A 202 -11.55 -7.24 -16.46
N LEU A 203 -10.56 -6.44 -16.85
CA LEU A 203 -10.81 -5.19 -17.57
C LEU A 203 -10.79 -5.48 -19.08
N ASP A 204 -11.77 -4.95 -19.81
CA ASP A 204 -11.77 -4.98 -21.26
C ASP A 204 -10.88 -3.88 -21.87
N GLU A 205 -10.85 -3.81 -23.20
CA GLU A 205 -10.09 -2.80 -23.96
C GLU A 205 -10.52 -1.36 -23.66
N GLU A 206 -11.76 -1.17 -23.18
CA GLU A 206 -12.32 0.12 -22.78
C GLU A 206 -12.13 0.39 -21.27
N LYS A 207 -11.35 -0.43 -20.56
CA LYS A 207 -11.14 -0.39 -19.10
C LYS A 207 -12.45 -0.56 -18.29
N LYS A 208 -13.44 -1.25 -18.85
CA LYS A 208 -14.67 -1.61 -18.14
C LYS A 208 -14.54 -3.00 -17.53
N LEU A 209 -15.16 -3.18 -16.36
CA LEU A 209 -15.19 -4.47 -15.69
C LEU A 209 -16.08 -5.43 -16.47
N LYS A 210 -15.53 -6.61 -16.77
CA LYS A 210 -16.23 -7.72 -17.41
C LYS A 210 -16.04 -8.99 -16.59
N VAL A 211 -17.13 -9.73 -16.42
CA VAL A 211 -17.11 -11.05 -15.78
C VAL A 211 -17.05 -12.11 -16.88
N LEU A 212 -16.07 -13.01 -16.80
CA LEU A 212 -15.87 -14.13 -17.70
C LEU A 212 -15.78 -15.43 -16.93
N LYS A 213 -16.07 -16.56 -17.58
CA LYS A 213 -15.64 -17.84 -17.02
C LYS A 213 -14.12 -17.96 -17.08
N LYS A 214 -13.54 -18.71 -16.14
CA LYS A 214 -12.11 -18.96 -16.11
C LYS A 214 -11.63 -19.61 -17.40
N SER A 215 -12.37 -20.60 -17.92
CA SER A 215 -12.04 -21.25 -19.20
C SER A 215 -12.04 -20.30 -20.40
N GLU A 216 -12.97 -19.34 -20.43
CA GLU A 216 -13.07 -18.30 -21.47
C GLU A 216 -11.89 -17.33 -21.38
N TYR A 217 -11.53 -16.92 -20.16
CA TYR A 217 -10.35 -16.09 -19.91
C TYR A 217 -9.06 -16.79 -20.34
N GLU A 218 -8.81 -18.03 -19.88
CA GLU A 218 -7.60 -18.78 -20.22
C GLU A 218 -7.43 -18.98 -21.74
N SER A 219 -8.53 -19.23 -22.45
CA SER A 219 -8.53 -19.35 -23.91
C SER A 219 -8.19 -18.04 -24.62
N SER A 220 -8.45 -16.89 -24.00
CA SER A 220 -8.15 -15.56 -24.57
C SER A 220 -6.68 -15.14 -24.43
N ILE A 221 -5.98 -15.67 -23.41
CA ILE A 221 -4.57 -15.36 -23.11
C ILE A 221 -3.63 -16.33 -23.84
N ASN A 222 -4.04 -17.60 -23.98
CA ASN A 222 -3.29 -18.64 -24.68
C ASN A 222 -3.37 -18.44 -26.20
N ARG A 223 -2.74 -17.38 -26.71
CA ARG A 223 -2.22 -17.38 -28.09
C ARG A 223 -0.99 -18.30 -28.10
N PRO A 224 -0.84 -19.21 -29.08
CA PRO A 224 0.34 -20.06 -29.13
C PRO A 224 1.59 -19.18 -29.17
N GLU A 225 2.37 -19.19 -28.09
CA GLU A 225 3.68 -18.57 -28.06
C GLU A 225 4.52 -19.23 -29.14
N ARG A 226 4.89 -18.46 -30.17
CA ARG A 226 6.03 -18.81 -30.99
C ARG A 226 7.24 -18.67 -30.10
N THR A 227 7.71 -19.79 -29.55
CA THR A 227 8.90 -19.83 -28.71
C THR A 227 10.08 -19.31 -29.53
N PRO A 228 10.73 -18.21 -29.13
CA PRO A 228 11.99 -17.82 -29.73
C PRO A 228 12.99 -18.94 -29.45
N ILE A 229 13.49 -19.58 -30.50
CA ILE A 229 14.60 -20.52 -30.38
C ILE A 229 15.84 -19.66 -30.11
N MET A 230 16.48 -19.87 -28.96
CA MET A 230 17.81 -19.33 -28.72
C MET A 230 18.76 -19.94 -29.76
N VAL A 231 19.34 -19.11 -30.63
CA VAL A 231 20.51 -19.50 -31.40
C VAL A 231 21.58 -19.92 -30.38
N ASP A 232 22.27 -21.04 -30.65
CA ASP A 232 23.29 -21.72 -29.83
C ASP A 232 22.80 -22.88 -28.93
N ARG A 233 21.73 -22.73 -28.15
CA ARG A 233 21.35 -23.80 -27.17
C ARG A 233 20.74 -25.06 -27.82
N ASN A 234 20.15 -24.92 -29.01
CA ASN A 234 19.54 -25.99 -29.79
C ASN A 234 20.09 -26.07 -31.24
N ASP A 235 21.24 -25.45 -31.49
CA ASP A 235 21.85 -25.47 -32.83
C ASP A 235 22.59 -26.82 -33.03
N PRO A 236 22.32 -27.60 -34.09
CA PRO A 236 23.05 -28.85 -34.35
C PRO A 236 24.54 -28.64 -34.66
N ASN A 237 24.99 -27.40 -34.83
CA ASN A 237 26.40 -27.07 -35.00
C ASN A 237 27.09 -26.89 -33.64
N VAL A 238 27.43 -28.01 -33.00
CA VAL A 238 28.36 -28.01 -31.85
C VAL A 238 29.72 -27.51 -32.33
N LEU A 239 30.01 -26.23 -32.11
CA LEU A 239 31.38 -25.70 -32.18
C LEU A 239 32.17 -26.37 -31.04
N GLY A 240 32.91 -27.43 -31.38
CA GLY A 240 33.71 -28.17 -30.42
C GLY A 240 34.71 -27.26 -29.68
N GLU A 241 34.96 -27.56 -28.41
CA GLU A 241 35.89 -26.80 -27.56
C GLU A 241 37.26 -26.63 -28.25
N PRO A 242 37.87 -25.44 -28.17
CA PRO A 242 39.18 -25.21 -28.75
C PRO A 242 40.23 -26.10 -28.05
N LYS A 243 41.12 -26.70 -28.85
CA LYS A 243 42.11 -27.69 -28.40
C LYS A 243 43.17 -27.16 -27.42
N LYS A 244 43.16 -25.86 -27.08
CA LYS A 244 44.03 -25.25 -26.07
C LYS A 244 43.33 -24.05 -25.44
N TRP A 245 43.40 -23.99 -24.12
CA TRP A 245 43.15 -22.81 -23.29
C TRP A 245 44.36 -21.89 -23.32
#